data_AF-A0A8J3Z2T2-F1
#
_entry.id   AF-A0A8J3Z2T2-F1
#
_cell.length_a   1.000
_cell.length_b   1.000
_cell.length_c   1.000
_cell.angle_alpha   90.00
_cell.angle_beta   90.00
_cell.angle_gamma   90.00
#
_symmetry.space_group_name_H-M   'P 1'
#
loop_
_entity.id
_entity.type
_entity.pdbx_description
1 polymer ?
#
loop_
_entity_poly.entity_id
_entity_poly.type
_entity_poly.pdbx_seq_one_letter_code
_entity_poly.pdbx_strand_id
1 'polypeptide(L)'
;MTPAAGIVGLLTVAALGPYTPVTGVRTEQIAVYATFGFGLLRLNWIRGRAPARLIVPAVLMAALAFIAIVGSVDRAPNLTGFVSGGLIAGLDNVLLPVATIGAVWFVTTRCSNLNQSLLVVCRIVVWAAVVNTVAATMSITMDLTPVLARFWENGSAQAVAERAAQLGRFTGIFNQPAEAGLFYGIALIVAVFLYRANTVRLAFVTPVILAGGVLTVSKVFLLVGLPIGLFQLLRTRGRRALRLVGVGATVLIGSLAAVVWSETRWTGGTYLARLFVPPAGGSSAVDLYTAGRLGDDSTLRALVESVLDAAPSFGVGVQGLAVAYDNGWVEALVVGGLVGAVVYSLVLSYLLVVWRLGPDGSATDLLGGLALLLLGASMGLPALTANRVATIVWILIALLLARPQVRSGAAHQRMTRPANGSSARGPSARAGLRIQAWARASTPSRDTLKFPRRTASPTASRGSASTLPSQDRIADTGPKLARANQTRLRIE
;
A
#
# COMPACT_ATOMS: atom_id res chain seq x y z
N MET A 1 -5.90 -12.51 -20.78
CA MET A 1 -4.91 -11.87 -19.87
C MET A 1 -3.57 -12.52 -20.15
N THR A 2 -2.47 -11.77 -20.22
CA THR A 2 -1.15 -12.41 -20.42
C THR A 2 -0.79 -13.23 -19.17
N PRO A 3 -0.05 -14.36 -19.29
CA PRO A 3 0.34 -15.17 -18.13
C PRO A 3 1.03 -14.34 -17.05
N ALA A 4 1.88 -13.40 -17.48
CA ALA A 4 2.61 -12.53 -16.59
C ALA A 4 1.71 -11.54 -15.82
N ALA A 5 0.69 -10.96 -16.46
CA ALA A 5 -0.30 -10.15 -15.75
C ALA A 5 -1.10 -10.99 -14.74
N GLY A 6 -1.33 -12.28 -15.04
CA GLY A 6 -1.92 -13.24 -14.11
C GLY A 6 -1.06 -13.51 -12.88
N ILE A 7 0.25 -13.74 -13.06
CA ILE A 7 1.17 -13.99 -11.95
C ILE A 7 1.26 -12.77 -11.03
N VAL A 8 1.47 -11.57 -11.57
CA VAL A 8 1.56 -10.37 -10.72
C VAL A 8 0.21 -10.04 -10.06
N GLY A 9 -0.90 -10.32 -10.75
CA GLY A 9 -2.23 -10.27 -10.14
C GLY A 9 -2.37 -11.23 -8.96
N LEU A 10 -1.90 -12.48 -9.11
CA LEU A 10 -1.89 -13.48 -8.05
C LEU A 10 -1.03 -13.03 -6.86
N LEU A 11 0.17 -12.51 -7.10
CA LEU A 11 1.03 -11.95 -6.04
C LEU A 11 0.32 -10.84 -5.26
N THR A 12 -0.39 -9.95 -5.97
CA THR A 12 -1.15 -8.85 -5.35
C THR A 12 -2.33 -9.36 -4.53
N VAL A 13 -3.06 -10.37 -5.01
CA VAL A 13 -4.14 -11.00 -4.25
C VAL A 13 -3.58 -11.74 -3.03
N ALA A 14 -2.44 -12.41 -3.17
CA ALA A 14 -1.78 -13.12 -2.07
C ALA A 14 -1.32 -12.17 -0.95
N ALA A 15 -0.84 -10.96 -1.30
CA ALA A 15 -0.52 -9.89 -0.34
C ALA A 15 -1.72 -9.49 0.54
N LEU A 16 -2.92 -9.54 -0.05
CA LEU A 16 -4.19 -9.25 0.62
C LEU A 16 -4.86 -10.50 1.22
N GLY A 17 -4.24 -11.68 1.08
CA GLY A 17 -4.78 -12.96 1.55
C GLY A 17 -4.60 -13.19 3.04
N PRO A 18 -5.24 -14.21 3.64
CA PRO A 18 -5.12 -14.48 5.07
C PRO A 18 -3.73 -15.03 5.46
N TYR A 19 -3.50 -15.18 6.76
CA TYR A 19 -2.45 -16.08 7.26
C TYR A 19 -2.82 -17.53 6.92
N THR A 20 -1.81 -18.36 6.75
CA THR A 20 -1.98 -19.79 6.52
C THR A 20 -2.21 -20.53 7.84
N PRO A 21 -2.55 -21.84 7.81
CA PRO A 21 -2.61 -22.65 9.03
C PRO A 21 -1.26 -22.77 9.76
N VAL A 22 -0.14 -22.49 9.09
CA VAL A 22 1.18 -22.46 9.71
C VAL A 22 1.37 -21.10 10.39
N THR A 23 1.59 -21.14 11.70
CA THR A 23 1.77 -19.95 12.56
C THR A 23 2.81 -19.00 11.99
N GLY A 24 2.45 -17.71 11.88
CA GLY A 24 3.34 -16.66 11.37
C GLY A 24 3.55 -16.64 9.85
N VAL A 25 3.02 -17.62 9.09
CA VAL A 25 3.20 -17.69 7.64
C VAL A 25 2.00 -17.08 6.91
N ARG A 26 2.27 -16.12 6.01
CA ARG A 26 1.30 -15.39 5.18
C ARG A 26 1.21 -16.00 3.79
N THR A 27 0.04 -15.92 3.14
CA THR A 27 -0.13 -16.37 1.75
C THR A 27 0.83 -15.67 0.78
N GLU A 28 1.15 -14.40 1.05
CA GLU A 28 2.04 -13.61 0.20
C GLU A 28 3.49 -14.08 0.25
N GLN A 29 3.99 -14.49 1.42
CA GLN A 29 5.35 -15.02 1.56
C GLN A 29 5.49 -16.26 0.68
N ILE A 30 4.53 -17.18 0.73
CA ILE A 30 4.52 -18.38 -0.11
C ILE A 30 4.53 -17.99 -1.59
N ALA A 31 3.62 -17.11 -2.01
CA ALA A 31 3.50 -16.73 -3.41
C ALA A 31 4.75 -15.99 -3.95
N VAL A 32 5.29 -15.06 -3.16
CA VAL A 32 6.47 -14.26 -3.51
C VAL A 32 7.72 -15.13 -3.52
N TYR A 33 8.02 -15.87 -2.44
CA TYR A 33 9.22 -16.70 -2.37
C TYR A 33 9.18 -17.86 -3.37
N ALA A 34 8.02 -18.47 -3.64
CA ALA A 34 7.90 -19.49 -4.69
C ALA A 34 8.19 -18.91 -6.09
N THR A 35 7.63 -17.73 -6.40
CA THR A 35 7.88 -17.06 -7.70
C THR A 35 9.34 -16.64 -7.84
N PHE A 36 9.93 -16.09 -6.77
CA PHE A 36 11.33 -15.71 -6.68
C PHE A 36 12.25 -16.93 -6.88
N GLY A 37 12.05 -17.99 -6.09
CA GLY A 37 12.83 -19.22 -6.15
C GLY A 37 12.74 -19.93 -7.50
N PHE A 38 11.55 -20.00 -8.09
CA PHE A 38 11.39 -20.52 -9.46
C PHE A 38 12.16 -19.69 -10.50
N GLY A 39 12.19 -18.37 -10.31
CA GLY A 39 12.99 -17.46 -11.13
C GLY A 39 14.49 -17.73 -11.05
N LEU A 40 15.01 -17.98 -9.83
CA LEU A 40 16.41 -18.34 -9.58
C LEU A 40 16.78 -19.68 -10.22
N LEU A 41 15.98 -20.73 -10.00
CA LEU A 41 16.23 -22.07 -10.53
C LEU A 41 16.32 -22.10 -12.07
N ARG A 42 15.55 -21.24 -12.74
CA ARG A 42 15.58 -21.16 -14.20
C ARG A 42 16.76 -20.36 -14.75
N LEU A 43 17.62 -19.77 -13.90
CA LEU A 43 18.73 -18.87 -14.25
C LEU A 43 18.36 -17.76 -15.24
N ASN A 44 17.06 -17.47 -15.35
CA ASN A 44 16.53 -16.58 -16.39
C ASN A 44 16.87 -15.12 -16.10
N TRP A 45 17.20 -14.79 -14.84
CA TRP A 45 17.54 -13.44 -14.41
C TRP A 45 18.88 -12.98 -14.95
N ILE A 46 19.79 -13.92 -15.17
CA ILE A 46 21.11 -13.66 -15.75
C ILE A 46 20.96 -13.34 -17.26
N ARG A 47 19.97 -13.95 -17.92
CA ARG A 47 19.73 -13.76 -19.36
C ARG A 47 18.93 -12.49 -19.67
N GLY A 48 18.03 -12.08 -18.77
CA GLY A 48 17.20 -10.88 -18.95
C GLY A 48 17.88 -9.63 -18.40
N ARG A 49 18.22 -8.67 -19.25
CA ARG A 49 18.71 -7.35 -18.80
C ARG A 49 17.58 -6.60 -18.07
N ALA A 50 17.65 -6.55 -16.74
CA ALA A 50 16.80 -5.61 -15.99
C ALA A 50 17.12 -4.18 -16.40
N PRO A 51 16.12 -3.29 -16.44
CA PRO A 51 16.41 -1.87 -16.54
C PRO A 51 17.18 -1.45 -15.28
N ALA A 52 18.25 -0.67 -15.46
CA ALA A 52 19.05 -0.13 -14.35
C ALA A 52 18.16 0.54 -13.28
N ARG A 53 17.03 1.10 -13.70
CA ARG A 53 16.04 1.73 -12.82
C ARG A 53 15.47 0.80 -11.74
N LEU A 54 15.34 -0.48 -12.06
CA LEU A 54 14.86 -1.52 -11.15
C LEU A 54 15.99 -2.14 -10.32
N ILE A 55 17.21 -2.21 -10.89
CA ILE A 55 18.37 -2.82 -10.23
C ILE A 55 18.78 -2.02 -8.99
N VAL A 56 18.82 -0.69 -9.07
CA VAL A 56 19.27 0.15 -7.95
C VAL A 56 18.47 -0.09 -6.65
N PRO A 57 17.13 -0.02 -6.63
CA PRO A 57 16.39 -0.28 -5.39
C PRO A 57 16.47 -1.75 -4.97
N ALA A 58 16.61 -2.70 -5.90
CA ALA A 58 16.84 -4.11 -5.56
C ALA A 58 18.16 -4.29 -4.80
N VAL A 59 19.24 -3.66 -5.28
CA VAL A 59 20.56 -3.70 -4.66
C VAL A 59 20.55 -2.98 -3.31
N LEU A 60 19.91 -1.81 -3.21
CA LEU A 60 19.83 -1.08 -1.95
C LEU A 60 19.02 -1.85 -0.88
N MET A 61 17.90 -2.47 -1.26
CA MET A 61 17.13 -3.33 -0.33
C MET A 61 17.91 -4.59 0.05
N ALA A 62 18.65 -5.19 -0.89
CA ALA A 62 19.53 -6.33 -0.59
C ALA A 62 20.69 -5.93 0.33
N ALA A 63 21.25 -4.73 0.15
CA ALA A 63 22.27 -4.17 1.03
C ALA A 63 21.71 -3.94 2.45
N LEU A 64 20.51 -3.38 2.58
CA LEU A 64 19.84 -3.22 3.87
C LEU A 64 19.64 -4.58 4.57
N ALA A 65 19.17 -5.59 3.84
CA ALA A 65 19.02 -6.94 4.38
C ALA A 65 20.37 -7.56 4.77
N PHE A 66 21.40 -7.39 3.96
CA PHE A 66 22.76 -7.87 4.26
C PHE A 66 23.33 -7.20 5.51
N ILE A 67 23.23 -5.87 5.63
CA ILE A 67 23.65 -5.10 6.80
C ILE A 67 22.95 -5.62 8.06
N ALA A 68 21.63 -5.83 8.00
CA ALA A 68 20.86 -6.39 9.09
C ALA A 68 21.33 -7.81 9.49
N ILE A 69 21.66 -8.66 8.52
CA ILE A 69 22.18 -10.00 8.77
C ILE A 69 23.55 -9.93 9.45
N VAL A 70 24.45 -9.06 8.97
CA VAL A 70 25.77 -8.82 9.58
C VAL A 70 25.63 -8.32 11.01
N GLY A 71 24.75 -7.35 11.26
CA GLY A 71 24.46 -6.85 12.62
C GLY A 71 23.89 -7.93 13.56
N SER A 72 23.36 -9.03 13.02
CA SER A 72 22.92 -10.17 13.83
C SER A 72 24.06 -11.06 14.32
N VAL A 73 25.20 -11.04 13.60
CA VAL A 73 26.41 -11.81 13.95
C VAL A 73 27.24 -11.06 14.97
N ASP A 74 27.34 -9.73 14.84
CA ASP A 74 28.12 -8.85 15.72
C ASP A 74 27.43 -8.57 17.08
N ARG A 75 26.48 -9.41 17.47
CA ARG A 75 25.60 -9.14 18.59
C ARG A 75 26.31 -9.42 19.91
N ALA A 76 26.53 -8.39 20.71
CA ALA A 76 26.65 -8.54 22.16
C ALA A 76 25.24 -8.73 22.76
N PRO A 77 24.88 -9.94 23.24
CA PRO A 77 23.55 -10.16 23.80
C PRO A 77 23.34 -9.27 25.04
N ASN A 78 22.20 -8.57 25.08
CA ASN A 78 21.65 -7.82 26.24
C ASN A 78 22.10 -6.37 26.49
N LEU A 79 22.69 -5.66 25.52
CA LEU A 79 23.14 -4.27 25.78
C LEU A 79 22.01 -3.22 25.87
N THR A 80 20.85 -3.43 25.23
CA THR A 80 19.84 -2.36 25.06
C THR A 80 18.74 -2.34 26.12
N GLY A 81 18.67 -3.32 27.02
CA GLY A 81 17.57 -3.46 27.99
C GLY A 81 16.21 -3.85 27.38
N PHE A 82 16.08 -3.85 26.05
CA PHE A 82 14.87 -4.27 25.33
C PHE A 82 14.92 -5.75 24.95
N VAL A 83 13.76 -6.40 24.95
CA VAL A 83 13.61 -7.79 24.50
C VAL A 83 13.86 -7.89 23.00
N SER A 84 14.56 -8.92 22.55
CA SER A 84 14.78 -9.19 21.13
C SER A 84 13.50 -9.62 20.43
N GLY A 85 13.32 -9.18 19.17
CA GLY A 85 12.30 -9.75 18.31
C GLY A 85 12.65 -11.17 17.81
N GLY A 86 11.73 -11.79 17.08
CA GLY A 86 11.94 -13.13 16.52
C GLY A 86 12.80 -13.11 15.26
N LEU A 87 13.82 -14.00 15.19
CA LEU A 87 14.74 -14.11 14.05
C LEU A 87 14.04 -14.35 12.71
N ILE A 88 13.07 -15.26 12.67
CA ILE A 88 12.38 -15.63 11.43
C ILE A 88 11.54 -14.45 10.92
N ALA A 89 10.81 -13.76 11.81
CA ALA A 89 10.04 -12.58 11.46
C ALA A 89 10.94 -11.43 10.97
N GLY A 90 12.08 -11.24 11.65
CA GLY A 90 13.11 -10.29 11.28
C GLY A 90 13.70 -10.52 9.88
N LEU A 91 14.10 -11.76 9.60
CA LEU A 91 14.59 -12.17 8.29
C LEU A 91 13.54 -11.95 7.20
N ASP A 92 12.29 -12.31 7.47
CA ASP A 92 11.21 -12.12 6.51
C ASP A 92 10.98 -10.63 6.19
N ASN A 93 10.96 -9.76 7.21
CA ASN A 93 10.74 -8.32 7.02
C ASN A 93 11.81 -7.68 6.10
N VAL A 94 13.07 -8.11 6.21
CA VAL A 94 14.15 -7.56 5.37
C VAL A 94 14.28 -8.25 4.01
N LEU A 95 13.97 -9.55 3.91
CA LEU A 95 14.10 -10.32 2.68
C LEU A 95 12.88 -10.22 1.76
N LEU A 96 11.67 -10.05 2.30
CA LEU A 96 10.43 -10.04 1.51
C LEU A 96 10.39 -8.91 0.47
N PRO A 97 10.85 -7.67 0.76
CA PRO A 97 11.00 -6.63 -0.27
C PRO A 97 11.92 -7.03 -1.42
N VAL A 98 13.08 -7.62 -1.10
CA VAL A 98 14.06 -8.09 -2.09
C VAL A 98 13.45 -9.19 -2.95
N ALA A 99 12.80 -10.17 -2.31
CA ALA A 99 12.13 -11.26 -2.99
C ALA A 99 10.98 -10.77 -3.88
N THR A 100 10.24 -9.74 -3.44
CA THR A 100 9.16 -9.12 -4.21
C THR A 100 9.68 -8.43 -5.47
N ILE A 101 10.72 -7.60 -5.34
CA ILE A 101 11.34 -6.92 -6.49
C ILE A 101 11.89 -7.97 -7.48
N GLY A 102 12.56 -9.00 -6.97
CA GLY A 102 13.08 -10.09 -7.78
C GLY A 102 11.99 -10.92 -8.48
N ALA A 103 10.90 -11.25 -7.79
CA ALA A 103 9.75 -11.94 -8.38
C ALA A 103 9.09 -11.12 -9.50
N VAL A 104 8.93 -9.81 -9.31
CA VAL A 104 8.41 -8.93 -10.38
C VAL A 104 9.42 -8.81 -11.52
N TRP A 105 10.71 -8.67 -11.24
CA TRP A 105 11.75 -8.70 -12.27
C TRP A 105 11.64 -10.00 -13.11
N PHE A 106 11.59 -11.16 -12.47
CA PHE A 106 11.40 -12.44 -13.16
C PHE A 106 10.23 -12.40 -14.14
N VAL A 107 9.06 -11.99 -13.66
CA VAL A 107 7.83 -11.96 -14.46
C VAL A 107 7.92 -10.92 -15.59
N THR A 108 8.52 -9.76 -15.32
CA THR A 108 8.63 -8.66 -16.30
C THR A 108 9.60 -8.95 -17.43
N THR A 109 10.64 -9.77 -17.25
CA THR A 109 11.51 -10.21 -18.36
C THR A 109 10.78 -11.04 -19.43
N ARG A 110 9.61 -11.60 -19.08
CA ARG A 110 8.77 -12.41 -19.98
C ARG A 110 7.53 -11.66 -20.46
N CYS A 111 7.33 -10.41 -20.02
CA CYS A 111 6.18 -9.59 -20.39
C CYS A 111 6.41 -8.86 -21.71
N SER A 112 5.56 -9.10 -22.70
CA SER A 112 5.42 -8.19 -23.84
C SER A 112 4.63 -6.92 -23.48
N ASN A 113 3.80 -6.94 -22.44
CA ASN A 113 2.89 -5.84 -22.09
C ASN A 113 2.86 -5.54 -20.59
N LEU A 114 3.86 -4.78 -20.11
CA LEU A 114 3.94 -4.33 -18.72
C LEU A 114 2.78 -3.41 -18.30
N ASN A 115 2.23 -2.65 -19.25
CA ASN A 115 1.09 -1.77 -18.98
C ASN A 115 -0.14 -2.58 -18.56
N GLN A 116 -0.39 -3.72 -19.22
CA GLN A 116 -1.49 -4.60 -18.84
C GLN A 116 -1.29 -5.16 -17.42
N SER A 117 -0.09 -5.61 -17.07
CA SER A 117 0.21 -6.11 -15.71
C SER A 117 0.00 -5.03 -14.66
N LEU A 118 0.50 -3.80 -14.90
CA LEU A 118 0.29 -2.67 -14.00
C LEU A 118 -1.21 -2.37 -13.83
N LEU A 119 -1.99 -2.34 -14.92
CA LEU A 119 -3.43 -2.09 -14.84
C LEU A 119 -4.19 -3.19 -14.08
N VAL A 120 -3.75 -4.45 -14.16
CA VAL A 120 -4.33 -5.55 -13.39
C VAL A 120 -4.09 -5.33 -11.89
N VAL A 121 -2.84 -5.06 -11.49
CA VAL A 121 -2.50 -4.75 -10.10
C VAL A 121 -3.29 -3.54 -9.60
N CYS A 122 -3.33 -2.45 -10.37
CA CYS A 122 -4.08 -1.26 -10.00
C CYS A 122 -5.58 -1.55 -9.76
N ARG A 123 -6.20 -2.39 -10.60
CA ARG A 123 -7.61 -2.79 -10.43
C ARG A 123 -7.80 -3.60 -9.15
N ILE A 124 -6.92 -4.56 -8.89
CA ILE A 124 -6.98 -5.40 -7.69
C ILE A 124 -6.86 -4.53 -6.44
N VAL A 125 -5.88 -3.63 -6.38
CA VAL A 125 -5.69 -2.72 -5.24
C VAL A 125 -6.93 -1.87 -4.98
N VAL A 126 -7.51 -1.25 -6.02
CA VAL A 126 -8.69 -0.38 -5.86
C VAL A 126 -9.91 -1.18 -5.41
N TRP A 127 -10.19 -2.33 -6.02
CA TRP A 127 -11.33 -3.16 -5.62
C TRP A 127 -11.14 -3.79 -4.25
N ALA A 128 -9.92 -4.19 -3.89
CA ALA A 128 -9.61 -4.67 -2.55
C ALA A 128 -9.83 -3.59 -1.50
N ALA A 129 -9.48 -2.33 -1.77
CA ALA A 129 -9.79 -1.21 -0.86
C ALA A 129 -11.30 -0.97 -0.72
N VAL A 130 -12.07 -1.10 -1.79
CA VAL A 130 -13.54 -1.04 -1.74
C VAL A 130 -14.10 -2.16 -0.87
N VAL A 131 -13.68 -3.41 -1.09
CA VAL A 131 -14.12 -4.57 -0.30
C VAL A 131 -13.71 -4.42 1.17
N ASN A 132 -12.48 -3.97 1.44
CA ASN A 132 -12.00 -3.72 2.79
C ASN A 132 -12.79 -2.61 3.49
N THR A 133 -13.24 -1.58 2.75
CA THR A 133 -14.11 -0.53 3.29
C THR A 133 -15.46 -1.08 3.71
N VAL A 134 -16.03 -1.97 2.90
CA VAL A 134 -17.30 -2.63 3.23
C VAL A 134 -17.13 -3.46 4.50
N ALA A 135 -16.06 -4.26 4.60
CA ALA A 135 -15.76 -5.02 5.80
C ALA A 135 -15.58 -4.10 7.03
N ALA A 136 -14.79 -3.03 6.91
CA ALA A 136 -14.55 -2.09 8.00
C ALA A 136 -15.84 -1.36 8.44
N THR A 137 -16.72 -1.01 7.50
CA THR A 137 -18.03 -0.41 7.81
C THR A 137 -18.96 -1.41 8.50
N MET A 138 -19.00 -2.67 8.03
CA MET A 138 -19.81 -3.72 8.65
C MET A 138 -19.31 -4.04 10.08
N SER A 139 -18.02 -3.92 10.35
CA SER A 139 -17.45 -4.08 11.70
C SER A 139 -17.97 -3.06 12.72
N ILE A 140 -18.63 -1.97 12.28
CA ILE A 140 -19.27 -1.00 13.19
C ILE A 140 -20.51 -1.61 13.84
N THR A 141 -21.26 -2.43 13.11
CA THR A 141 -22.57 -2.97 13.55
C THR A 141 -22.55 -4.47 13.81
N MET A 142 -21.56 -5.19 13.29
CA MET A 142 -21.43 -6.65 13.38
C MET A 142 -20.04 -7.03 13.87
N ASP A 143 -19.95 -8.03 14.76
CA ASP A 143 -18.65 -8.61 15.12
C ASP A 143 -18.10 -9.48 13.98
N LEU A 144 -17.18 -8.93 13.22
CA LEU A 144 -16.47 -9.63 12.14
C LEU A 144 -15.16 -10.29 12.58
N THR A 145 -14.82 -10.23 13.88
CA THR A 145 -13.59 -10.79 14.45
C THR A 145 -13.34 -12.25 14.03
N PRO A 146 -14.33 -13.17 14.04
CA PRO A 146 -14.10 -14.57 13.64
C PRO A 146 -13.61 -14.76 12.20
N VAL A 147 -13.95 -13.83 11.31
CA VAL A 147 -13.54 -13.86 9.91
C VAL A 147 -12.23 -13.08 9.71
N LEU A 148 -12.15 -11.88 10.28
CA LEU A 148 -11.01 -10.97 10.11
C LEU A 148 -9.76 -11.43 10.88
N ALA A 149 -9.90 -12.16 11.98
CA ALA A 149 -8.77 -12.72 12.73
C ALA A 149 -7.85 -13.59 11.85
N ARG A 150 -8.38 -14.23 10.80
CA ARG A 150 -7.58 -15.00 9.83
C ARG A 150 -6.61 -14.13 9.02
N PHE A 151 -6.87 -12.84 8.91
CA PHE A 151 -6.01 -11.87 8.23
C PHE A 151 -5.07 -11.16 9.21
N TRP A 152 -5.30 -11.31 10.51
CA TRP A 152 -4.48 -10.77 11.57
C TRP A 152 -3.48 -11.81 12.08
N GLU A 153 -2.47 -11.35 12.79
CA GLU A 153 -1.39 -12.22 13.26
C GLU A 153 -1.93 -13.28 14.25
N ASN A 154 -1.73 -14.55 13.91
CA ASN A 154 -2.07 -15.69 14.76
C ASN A 154 -0.90 -15.96 15.73
N GLY A 155 -1.08 -15.74 17.03
CA GLY A 155 -0.07 -16.19 18.02
C GLY A 155 0.11 -15.31 19.27
N SER A 156 -0.47 -14.11 19.31
CA SER A 156 -0.50 -13.29 20.53
C SER A 156 -1.83 -13.43 21.26
N ALA A 157 -1.85 -13.17 22.58
CA ALA A 157 -3.07 -13.21 23.38
C ALA A 157 -4.17 -12.25 22.88
N GLN A 158 -3.80 -11.22 22.11
CA GLN A 158 -4.73 -10.30 21.46
C GLN A 158 -4.08 -9.59 20.28
N ALA A 159 -4.70 -9.67 19.09
CA ALA A 159 -4.19 -9.00 17.90
C ALA A 159 -4.23 -7.47 18.03
N VAL A 160 -3.28 -6.77 17.40
CA VAL A 160 -3.24 -5.30 17.41
C VAL A 160 -4.50 -4.71 16.78
N ALA A 161 -5.05 -5.37 15.76
CA ALA A 161 -6.30 -4.98 15.13
C ALA A 161 -7.49 -5.02 16.09
N GLU A 162 -7.53 -6.02 16.98
CA GLU A 162 -8.62 -6.16 17.96
C GLU A 162 -8.58 -5.03 18.98
N ARG A 163 -7.39 -4.69 19.48
CA ARG A 163 -7.19 -3.51 20.35
C ARG A 163 -7.55 -2.22 19.62
N ALA A 164 -7.19 -2.10 18.34
CA ALA A 164 -7.53 -0.94 17.53
C ALA A 164 -9.06 -0.81 17.35
N ALA A 165 -9.76 -1.92 17.11
CA ALA A 165 -11.22 -1.97 16.96
C ALA A 165 -11.93 -1.55 18.25
N GLN A 166 -11.43 -1.95 19.42
CA GLN A 166 -11.93 -1.49 20.73
C GLN A 166 -11.81 0.04 20.91
N LEU A 167 -10.82 0.66 20.26
CA LEU A 167 -10.65 2.11 20.21
C LEU A 167 -11.41 2.77 19.05
N GLY A 168 -12.30 2.03 18.39
CA GLY A 168 -13.10 2.51 17.27
C GLY A 168 -12.28 2.73 15.99
N ARG A 169 -11.15 2.05 15.81
CA ARG A 169 -10.33 2.15 14.60
C ARG A 169 -10.48 0.88 13.77
N PHE A 170 -11.21 0.96 12.67
CA PHE A 170 -11.56 -0.21 11.86
C PHE A 170 -10.59 -0.34 10.69
N THR A 171 -9.77 -1.40 10.72
CA THR A 171 -8.70 -1.65 9.74
C THR A 171 -9.07 -2.69 8.68
N GLY A 172 -10.13 -3.45 8.91
CA GLY A 172 -10.54 -4.57 8.06
C GLY A 172 -9.51 -5.70 8.09
N ILE A 173 -8.97 -6.09 6.93
CA ILE A 173 -8.00 -7.19 6.81
C ILE A 173 -6.59 -6.84 7.32
N PHE A 174 -6.31 -5.57 7.59
CA PHE A 174 -4.97 -5.14 8.03
C PHE A 174 -4.84 -5.20 9.55
N ASN A 175 -3.64 -5.53 10.03
CA ASN A 175 -3.41 -5.74 11.46
C ASN A 175 -3.31 -4.42 12.24
N GLN A 176 -2.95 -3.32 11.57
CA GLN A 176 -2.70 -2.03 12.23
C GLN A 176 -3.31 -0.85 11.47
N PRO A 177 -3.75 0.22 12.17
CA PRO A 177 -4.26 1.44 11.55
C PRO A 177 -3.29 2.10 10.57
N ALA A 178 -2.00 2.15 10.91
CA ALA A 178 -0.98 2.76 10.06
C ALA A 178 -0.84 2.01 8.71
N GLU A 179 -0.82 0.68 8.77
CA GLU A 179 -0.79 -0.21 7.59
C GLU A 179 -2.03 -0.02 6.72
N ALA A 180 -3.23 -0.09 7.31
CA ALA A 180 -4.49 0.14 6.60
C ALA A 180 -4.53 1.54 5.94
N GLY A 181 -4.07 2.56 6.67
CA GLY A 181 -4.02 3.93 6.17
C GLY A 181 -3.06 4.10 5.00
N LEU A 182 -1.88 3.46 5.04
CA LEU A 182 -0.96 3.41 3.90
C LEU A 182 -1.63 2.75 2.69
N PHE A 183 -2.31 1.62 2.89
CA PHE A 183 -3.03 0.92 1.82
C PHE A 183 -4.12 1.78 1.18
N TYR A 184 -4.95 2.46 1.97
CA TYR A 184 -5.97 3.38 1.44
C TYR A 184 -5.35 4.57 0.70
N GLY A 185 -4.20 5.08 1.17
CA GLY A 185 -3.43 6.11 0.46
C GLY A 185 -2.97 5.63 -0.92
N ILE A 186 -2.42 4.41 -0.99
CA ILE A 186 -2.03 3.77 -2.26
C ILE A 186 -3.26 3.61 -3.15
N ALA A 187 -4.36 3.07 -2.63
CA ALA A 187 -5.58 2.82 -3.40
C ALA A 187 -6.18 4.12 -3.97
N LEU A 188 -6.15 5.22 -3.21
CA LEU A 188 -6.61 6.53 -3.67
C LEU A 188 -5.78 7.05 -4.85
N ILE A 189 -4.46 7.03 -4.71
CA ILE A 189 -3.52 7.44 -5.77
C ILE A 189 -3.70 6.56 -7.02
N VAL A 190 -3.80 5.24 -6.82
CA VAL A 190 -4.02 4.26 -7.89
C VAL A 190 -5.37 4.45 -8.57
N ALA A 191 -6.43 4.77 -7.83
CA ALA A 191 -7.76 5.04 -8.39
C ALA A 191 -7.74 6.26 -9.31
N VAL A 192 -7.06 7.34 -8.90
CA VAL A 192 -6.84 8.53 -9.75
C VAL A 192 -6.11 8.15 -11.02
N PHE A 193 -4.99 7.41 -10.92
CA PHE A 193 -4.27 6.92 -12.09
C PHE A 193 -5.14 6.07 -13.05
N LEU A 194 -5.89 5.12 -12.51
CA LEU A 194 -6.65 4.12 -13.25
C LEU A 194 -7.92 4.69 -13.91
N TYR A 195 -8.62 5.58 -13.21
CA TYR A 195 -9.95 6.06 -13.61
C TYR A 195 -9.99 7.56 -13.98
N ARG A 196 -8.86 8.25 -14.09
CA ARG A 196 -8.81 9.66 -14.55
C ARG A 196 -9.57 9.95 -15.85
N ALA A 197 -9.67 8.97 -16.76
CA ALA A 197 -10.43 9.10 -18.01
C ALA A 197 -11.91 8.70 -17.88
N ASN A 198 -12.28 8.00 -16.80
CA ASN A 198 -13.64 7.58 -16.51
C ASN A 198 -14.10 8.21 -15.19
N THR A 199 -14.53 9.47 -15.29
CA THR A 199 -14.93 10.30 -14.15
C THR A 199 -16.02 9.66 -13.28
N VAL A 200 -16.96 8.91 -13.88
CA VAL A 200 -18.04 8.26 -13.14
C VAL A 200 -17.49 7.17 -12.23
N ARG A 201 -16.63 6.30 -12.76
CA ARG A 201 -15.99 5.26 -11.93
C ARG A 201 -15.11 5.87 -10.85
N LEU A 202 -14.35 6.92 -11.17
CA LEU A 202 -13.55 7.63 -10.19
C LEU A 202 -14.40 8.23 -9.07
N ALA A 203 -15.51 8.89 -9.43
CA ALA A 203 -16.46 9.47 -8.48
C ALA A 203 -17.17 8.43 -7.61
N PHE A 204 -17.34 7.20 -8.10
CA PHE A 204 -17.91 6.11 -7.31
C PHE A 204 -16.90 5.51 -6.32
N VAL A 205 -15.69 5.17 -6.79
CA VAL A 205 -14.71 4.47 -5.93
C VAL A 205 -14.03 5.39 -4.91
N THR A 206 -13.83 6.67 -5.26
CA THR A 206 -13.06 7.60 -4.41
C THR A 206 -13.74 7.82 -3.05
N PRO A 207 -15.05 8.17 -2.96
CA PRO A 207 -15.72 8.30 -1.69
C PRO A 207 -15.59 7.04 -0.83
N VAL A 208 -15.81 5.85 -1.41
CA VAL A 208 -15.68 4.59 -0.67
C VAL A 208 -14.27 4.43 -0.08
N ILE A 209 -13.22 4.66 -0.88
CA ILE A 209 -11.83 4.61 -0.39
C ILE A 209 -11.58 5.66 0.71
N LEU A 210 -12.14 6.86 0.57
CA LEU A 210 -12.03 7.92 1.58
C LEU A 210 -12.69 7.51 2.90
N ALA A 211 -13.89 6.94 2.84
CA ALA A 211 -14.58 6.41 4.02
C ALA A 211 -13.74 5.33 4.71
N GLY A 212 -13.26 4.34 3.96
CA GLY A 212 -12.40 3.29 4.49
C GLY A 212 -11.15 3.87 5.15
N GLY A 213 -10.47 4.81 4.50
CA GLY A 213 -9.29 5.48 5.04
C GLY A 213 -9.57 6.31 6.30
N VAL A 214 -10.71 7.01 6.38
CA VAL A 214 -11.12 7.76 7.58
C VAL A 214 -11.43 6.82 8.74
N LEU A 215 -12.11 5.69 8.50
CA LEU A 215 -12.43 4.69 9.52
C LEU A 215 -11.19 4.08 10.20
N THR A 216 -10.03 4.09 9.53
CA THR A 216 -8.77 3.67 10.15
C THR A 216 -8.28 4.63 11.23
N VAL A 217 -8.71 5.90 11.21
CA VAL A 217 -8.18 7.01 12.03
C VAL A 217 -6.64 7.07 11.96
N SER A 218 -6.09 6.77 10.79
CA SER A 218 -4.64 6.67 10.56
C SER A 218 -4.05 8.02 10.18
N LYS A 219 -3.02 8.46 10.91
CA LYS A 219 -2.23 9.66 10.59
C LYS A 219 -1.59 9.56 9.21
N VAL A 220 -1.17 8.36 8.82
CA VAL A 220 -0.56 8.10 7.50
C VAL A 220 -1.56 8.38 6.38
N PHE A 221 -2.81 7.94 6.53
CA PHE A 221 -3.83 8.27 5.55
C PHE A 221 -4.21 9.75 5.60
N LEU A 222 -4.58 10.25 6.78
CA LEU A 222 -5.16 11.59 6.92
C LEU A 222 -4.19 12.72 6.59
N LEU A 223 -2.91 12.60 6.99
CA LEU A 223 -1.91 13.64 6.85
C LEU A 223 -1.03 13.49 5.60
N VAL A 224 -0.95 12.28 5.01
CA VAL A 224 -0.06 12.01 3.88
C VAL A 224 -0.86 11.50 2.67
N GLY A 225 -1.52 10.35 2.80
CA GLY A 225 -2.22 9.71 1.69
C GLY A 225 -3.34 10.57 1.09
N LEU A 226 -4.16 11.18 1.94
CA LEU A 226 -5.29 12.01 1.55
C LEU A 226 -4.83 13.30 0.85
N PRO A 227 -3.93 14.14 1.42
CA PRO A 227 -3.42 15.31 0.73
C PRO A 227 -2.77 15.01 -0.63
N ILE A 228 -1.95 13.95 -0.73
CA ILE A 228 -1.32 13.55 -2.00
C ILE A 228 -2.38 13.10 -3.01
N GLY A 229 -3.34 12.26 -2.59
CA GLY A 229 -4.41 11.78 -3.46
C GLY A 229 -5.31 12.91 -3.95
N LEU A 230 -5.69 13.85 -3.07
CA LEU A 230 -6.46 15.03 -3.43
C LEU A 230 -5.68 15.96 -4.37
N PHE A 231 -4.39 16.18 -4.12
CA PHE A 231 -3.54 16.96 -5.02
C PHE A 231 -3.49 16.34 -6.43
N GLN A 232 -3.35 15.02 -6.54
CA GLN A 232 -3.40 14.35 -7.85
C GLN A 232 -4.78 14.42 -8.50
N LEU A 233 -5.85 14.30 -7.71
CA LEU A 233 -7.21 14.46 -8.21
C LEU A 233 -7.43 15.88 -8.76
N LEU A 234 -6.93 16.92 -8.07
CA LEU A 234 -6.99 18.31 -8.53
C LEU A 234 -6.24 18.54 -9.84
N ARG A 235 -5.15 17.79 -10.07
CA ARG A 235 -4.41 17.82 -11.35
C ARG A 235 -5.10 17.07 -12.49
N THR A 236 -6.12 16.25 -12.23
CA THR A 236 -6.86 15.61 -13.32
C THR A 236 -7.63 16.66 -14.12
N ARG A 237 -7.45 16.65 -15.46
CA ARG A 237 -8.11 17.61 -16.36
C ARG A 237 -9.62 17.36 -16.36
N GLY A 238 -10.36 18.20 -15.63
CA GLY A 238 -11.83 18.27 -15.69
C GLY A 238 -12.48 18.63 -14.36
N ARG A 239 -13.03 19.85 -14.26
CA ARG A 239 -13.79 20.32 -13.08
C ARG A 239 -14.96 19.39 -12.70
N ARG A 240 -15.47 18.61 -13.65
CA ARG A 240 -16.55 17.62 -13.43
C ARG A 240 -16.12 16.49 -12.48
N ALA A 241 -14.87 16.04 -12.54
CA ALA A 241 -14.36 14.99 -11.66
C ALA A 241 -14.32 15.47 -10.21
N LEU A 242 -13.77 16.65 -9.99
CA LEU A 242 -13.72 17.27 -8.68
C LEU A 242 -15.13 17.50 -8.10
N ARG A 243 -16.08 17.98 -8.91
CA ARG A 243 -17.46 18.17 -8.45
C ARG A 243 -18.12 16.85 -8.07
N LEU A 244 -18.01 15.81 -8.89
CA LEU A 244 -18.66 14.53 -8.62
C LEU A 244 -18.02 13.79 -7.43
N VAL A 245 -16.69 13.82 -7.32
CA VAL A 245 -15.99 13.27 -6.16
C VAL A 245 -16.34 14.07 -4.91
N GLY A 246 -16.38 15.41 -4.99
CA GLY A 246 -16.77 16.28 -3.89
C GLY A 246 -18.17 15.96 -3.38
N VAL A 247 -19.16 15.90 -4.27
CA VAL A 247 -20.54 15.53 -3.92
C VAL A 247 -20.59 14.13 -3.31
N GLY A 248 -19.93 13.14 -3.94
CA GLY A 248 -19.90 11.77 -3.42
C GLY A 248 -19.25 11.67 -2.04
N ALA A 249 -18.15 12.39 -1.83
CA ALA A 249 -17.47 12.45 -0.54
C ALA A 249 -18.33 13.15 0.51
N THR A 250 -18.97 14.27 0.19
CA THR A 250 -19.88 14.98 1.11
C THR A 250 -21.06 14.11 1.50
N VAL A 251 -21.71 13.44 0.54
CA VAL A 251 -22.83 12.53 0.82
C VAL A 251 -22.38 11.36 1.70
N LEU A 252 -21.25 10.74 1.37
CA LEU A 252 -20.79 9.57 2.12
C LEU A 252 -20.29 9.93 3.51
N ILE A 253 -19.47 10.99 3.65
CA ILE A 253 -19.00 11.49 4.94
C ILE A 253 -20.20 11.98 5.76
N GLY A 254 -21.15 12.68 5.15
CA GLY A 254 -22.39 13.09 5.80
C GLY A 254 -23.21 11.90 6.30
N SER A 255 -23.30 10.83 5.51
CA SER A 255 -24.01 9.60 5.92
C SER A 255 -23.29 8.87 7.06
N LEU A 256 -21.97 8.78 7.02
CA LEU A 256 -21.17 8.20 8.10
C LEU A 256 -21.28 9.05 9.36
N ALA A 257 -21.20 10.38 9.23
CA ALA A 257 -21.37 11.30 10.33
C ALA A 257 -22.78 11.18 10.93
N ALA A 258 -23.82 11.03 10.11
CA ALA A 258 -25.19 10.84 10.60
C ALA A 258 -25.35 9.53 11.41
N VAL A 259 -24.80 8.42 10.92
CA VAL A 259 -24.79 7.12 11.64
C VAL A 259 -23.99 7.21 12.94
N VAL A 260 -22.84 7.89 12.90
CA VAL A 260 -21.96 8.13 14.05
C VAL A 260 -22.58 9.09 15.06
N TRP A 261 -23.39 10.05 14.62
CA TRP A 261 -24.01 11.04 15.50
C TRP A 261 -25.30 10.52 16.12
N SER A 262 -26.05 9.66 15.41
CA SER A 262 -27.28 9.08 15.94
C SER A 262 -27.02 8.05 17.04
N GLU A 263 -25.85 7.41 17.02
CA GLU A 263 -25.43 6.51 18.07
C GLU A 263 -24.13 7.04 18.68
N THR A 264 -24.12 7.42 19.96
CA THR A 264 -22.95 7.85 20.77
C THR A 264 -21.80 6.80 20.85
N ARG A 265 -21.70 5.88 19.90
CA ARG A 265 -20.99 4.60 19.94
C ARG A 265 -19.66 4.58 19.20
N TRP A 266 -19.39 5.50 18.27
CA TRP A 266 -18.09 5.48 17.57
C TRP A 266 -17.02 6.28 18.33
N THR A 267 -16.31 5.59 19.23
CA THR A 267 -15.17 6.14 19.99
C THR A 267 -14.06 6.71 19.10
N GLY A 268 -13.92 6.21 17.86
CA GLY A 268 -12.98 6.69 16.85
C GLY A 268 -13.20 8.15 16.44
N GLY A 269 -14.44 8.65 16.51
CA GLY A 269 -14.76 10.06 16.25
C GLY A 269 -14.05 11.01 17.21
N THR A 270 -13.90 10.60 18.47
CA THR A 270 -13.15 11.35 19.49
C THR A 270 -11.66 11.43 19.15
N TYR A 271 -11.06 10.34 18.66
CA TYR A 271 -9.67 10.33 18.22
C TYR A 271 -9.46 11.19 16.98
N LEU A 272 -10.41 11.14 16.03
CA LEU A 272 -10.37 11.99 14.85
C LEU A 272 -10.50 13.47 15.21
N ALA A 273 -11.45 13.82 16.08
CA ALA A 273 -11.64 15.20 16.55
C ALA A 273 -10.38 15.73 17.26
N ARG A 274 -9.73 14.89 18.09
CA ARG A 274 -8.46 15.24 18.76
C ARG A 274 -7.35 15.60 17.78
N LEU A 275 -7.33 15.05 16.55
CA LEU A 275 -6.32 15.40 15.54
C LEU A 275 -6.49 16.83 14.99
N PHE A 276 -7.70 17.41 15.09
CA PHE A 276 -8.01 18.75 14.59
C PHE A 276 -8.17 19.78 15.70
N VAL A 277 -8.58 19.36 16.90
CA VAL A 277 -8.77 20.21 18.07
C VAL A 277 -7.90 19.65 19.19
N PRO A 278 -6.66 20.17 19.37
CA PRO A 278 -5.81 19.76 20.47
C PRO A 278 -6.49 20.05 21.82
N PRO A 279 -6.33 19.18 22.83
CA PRO A 279 -6.86 19.45 24.17
C PRO A 279 -6.25 20.74 24.74
N ALA A 280 -7.05 21.58 25.37
CA ALA A 280 -6.62 22.87 25.95
C ALA A 280 -5.58 22.76 27.10
N GLY A 281 -5.17 21.54 27.49
CA GLY A 281 -4.39 21.23 28.69
C GLY A 281 -2.88 20.99 28.48
N GLY A 282 -2.25 21.54 27.44
CA GLY A 282 -0.78 21.68 27.39
C GLY A 282 0.04 20.47 26.91
N SER A 283 -0.57 19.42 26.34
CA SER A 283 0.23 18.45 25.57
C SER A 283 0.74 19.12 24.31
N SER A 284 2.05 19.00 24.03
CA SER A 284 2.62 19.61 22.83
C SER A 284 1.95 19.03 21.58
N ALA A 285 1.82 19.82 20.51
CA ALA A 285 1.29 19.29 19.25
C ALA A 285 2.09 18.06 18.77
N VAL A 286 3.40 18.04 19.08
CA VAL A 286 4.30 16.91 18.84
C VAL A 286 3.83 15.67 19.59
N ASP A 287 3.48 15.76 20.87
CA ASP A 287 2.99 14.62 21.66
C ASP A 287 1.69 14.06 21.09
N LEU A 288 0.75 14.92 20.69
CA LEU A 288 -0.50 14.48 20.08
C LEU A 288 -0.26 13.74 18.75
N TYR A 289 0.56 14.30 17.86
CA TYR A 289 0.83 13.72 16.54
C TYR A 289 1.80 12.53 16.59
N THR A 290 2.58 12.37 17.64
CA THR A 290 3.49 11.23 17.83
C THR A 290 2.96 10.21 18.83
N ALA A 291 1.84 10.50 19.49
CA ALA A 291 1.33 9.76 20.64
C ALA A 291 2.39 9.63 21.75
N GLY A 292 3.10 10.73 22.04
CA GLY A 292 4.16 10.83 23.04
C GLY A 292 5.52 10.27 22.60
N ARG A 293 5.64 9.75 21.38
CA ARG A 293 6.88 9.12 20.88
C ARG A 293 8.00 10.09 20.49
N LEU A 294 7.77 11.40 20.44
CA LEU A 294 8.85 12.39 20.29
C LEU A 294 8.84 13.43 21.41
N GLY A 295 8.10 13.19 22.50
CA GLY A 295 8.10 14.05 23.68
C GLY A 295 9.35 13.87 24.54
N ASP A 296 9.44 14.64 25.64
CA ASP A 296 10.59 14.64 26.54
C ASP A 296 10.85 13.25 27.18
N ASP A 297 9.78 12.49 27.47
CA ASP A 297 9.83 11.11 27.99
C ASP A 297 9.57 10.06 26.89
N SER A 298 10.13 10.29 25.70
CA SER A 298 9.90 9.40 24.56
C SER A 298 10.59 8.03 24.72
N THR A 299 9.78 6.97 24.62
CA THR A 299 10.27 5.58 24.51
C THR A 299 11.13 5.36 23.26
N LEU A 300 10.88 6.11 22.19
CA LEU A 300 11.63 6.04 20.94
C LEU A 300 12.98 6.73 21.06
N ARG A 301 13.09 7.79 21.87
CA ARG A 301 14.37 8.42 22.22
C ARG A 301 15.24 7.45 22.99
N ALA A 302 14.72 6.86 24.07
CA ALA A 302 15.45 5.85 24.85
C ALA A 302 15.89 4.66 23.99
N LEU A 303 15.03 4.23 23.06
CA LEU A 303 15.36 3.19 22.08
C LEU A 303 16.53 3.60 21.18
N VAL A 304 16.48 4.78 20.57
CA VAL A 304 17.54 5.30 19.68
C VAL A 304 18.86 5.45 20.43
N GLU A 305 18.84 6.05 21.62
CA GLU A 305 20.03 6.20 22.47
C GLU A 305 20.63 4.83 22.80
N SER A 306 19.82 3.87 23.25
CA SER A 306 20.29 2.52 23.58
C SER A 306 20.96 1.79 22.39
N VAL A 307 20.44 1.99 21.17
CA VAL A 307 21.01 1.37 19.96
C VAL A 307 22.29 2.07 19.53
N LEU A 308 22.35 3.41 19.61
CA LEU A 308 23.55 4.16 19.28
C LEU A 308 24.69 3.90 20.26
N ASP A 309 24.38 3.67 21.53
CA ASP A 309 25.39 3.32 22.54
C ASP A 309 25.87 1.87 22.39
N ALA A 310 24.99 0.93 22.04
CA ALA A 310 25.32 -0.48 21.94
C ALA A 310 25.92 -0.91 20.60
N ALA A 311 25.35 -0.44 19.48
CA ALA A 311 25.67 -0.91 18.13
C ALA A 311 25.44 0.18 17.07
N PRO A 312 26.19 1.31 17.10
CA PRO A 312 25.90 2.49 16.28
C PRO A 312 26.00 2.23 14.78
N SER A 313 26.96 1.39 14.34
CA SER A 313 27.24 1.21 12.91
C SER A 313 26.28 0.24 12.23
N PHE A 314 26.07 -0.94 12.82
CA PHE A 314 25.35 -2.06 12.19
C PHE A 314 24.06 -2.46 12.91
N GLY A 315 23.67 -1.77 13.98
CA GLY A 315 22.45 -2.02 14.72
C GLY A 315 22.46 -3.38 15.43
N VAL A 316 21.29 -3.80 15.91
CA VAL A 316 21.13 -5.05 16.67
C VAL A 316 20.82 -6.27 15.77
N GLY A 317 20.75 -6.05 14.46
CA GLY A 317 20.50 -7.08 13.45
C GLY A 317 19.04 -7.35 13.13
N VAL A 318 18.79 -8.39 12.31
CA VAL A 318 17.46 -8.72 11.73
C VAL A 318 16.41 -8.99 12.79
N GLN A 319 16.78 -9.52 13.95
CA GLN A 319 15.84 -9.78 15.04
C GLN A 319 15.16 -8.49 15.52
N GLY A 320 15.86 -7.34 15.40
CA GLY A 320 15.44 -6.09 15.97
C GLY A 320 15.17 -6.18 17.48
N LEU A 321 14.37 -5.24 17.96
CA LEU A 321 13.85 -5.17 19.31
C LEU A 321 12.32 -5.32 19.27
N ALA A 322 11.74 -5.97 20.27
CA ALA A 322 10.31 -6.23 20.40
C ALA A 322 9.57 -4.96 20.86
N VAL A 323 9.71 -3.87 20.10
CA VAL A 323 9.17 -2.54 20.40
C VAL A 323 8.48 -2.02 19.13
N ALA A 324 7.45 -1.21 19.31
CA ALA A 324 6.80 -0.54 18.19
C ALA A 324 7.66 0.63 17.72
N TYR A 325 8.29 0.49 16.54
CA TYR A 325 9.18 1.54 15.99
C TYR A 325 8.40 2.75 15.47
N ASP A 326 7.28 2.49 14.78
CA ASP A 326 6.40 3.49 14.17
C ASP A 326 7.12 4.59 13.37
N ASN A 327 8.32 4.28 12.87
CA ASN A 327 9.15 5.15 12.07
C ASN A 327 10.15 4.27 11.29
N GLY A 328 10.24 4.46 9.99
CA GLY A 328 11.08 3.66 9.11
C GLY A 328 12.58 3.91 9.28
N TRP A 329 12.99 5.12 9.63
CA TRP A 329 14.39 5.41 9.95
C TRP A 329 14.80 4.78 11.27
N VAL A 330 13.90 4.76 12.26
CA VAL A 330 14.16 4.12 13.56
C VAL A 330 14.25 2.62 13.38
N GLU A 331 13.35 1.97 12.64
CA GLU A 331 13.50 0.54 12.33
C GLU A 331 14.82 0.27 11.61
N ALA A 332 15.16 1.05 10.58
CA ALA A 332 16.41 0.89 9.85
C ALA A 332 17.65 1.10 10.73
N LEU A 333 17.59 2.04 11.69
CA LEU A 333 18.62 2.28 12.69
C LEU A 333 18.73 1.12 13.68
N VAL A 334 17.60 0.61 14.20
CA VAL A 334 17.61 -0.54 15.11
C VAL A 334 18.19 -1.76 14.41
N VAL A 335 17.72 -2.06 13.19
CA VAL A 335 18.07 -3.30 12.49
C VAL A 335 19.46 -3.23 11.83
N GLY A 336 19.89 -2.06 11.35
CA GLY A 336 21.10 -1.90 10.56
C GLY A 336 22.02 -0.74 10.96
N GLY A 337 21.77 -0.08 12.08
CA GLY A 337 22.56 1.04 12.57
C GLY A 337 22.48 2.27 11.68
N LEU A 338 23.42 3.20 11.86
CA LEU A 338 23.52 4.41 11.03
C LEU A 338 23.66 4.05 9.55
N VAL A 339 24.35 2.96 9.22
CA VAL A 339 24.51 2.49 7.84
C VAL A 339 23.15 2.07 7.26
N GLY A 340 22.33 1.33 8.02
CA GLY A 340 20.97 0.96 7.64
C GLY A 340 20.08 2.17 7.40
N ALA A 341 20.12 3.17 8.28
CA ALA A 341 19.36 4.42 8.13
C ALA A 341 19.77 5.22 6.88
N VAL A 342 21.06 5.23 6.53
CA VAL A 342 21.57 5.83 5.29
C VAL A 342 21.04 5.07 4.07
N VAL A 343 21.15 3.74 4.05
CA VAL A 343 20.64 2.91 2.93
C VAL A 343 19.13 3.10 2.74
N TYR A 344 18.36 3.13 3.83
CA TYR A 344 16.93 3.43 3.80
C TYR A 344 16.64 4.78 3.14
N SER A 345 17.39 5.81 3.53
CA SER A 345 17.27 7.17 2.97
C SER A 345 17.65 7.22 1.48
N LEU A 346 18.65 6.44 1.07
CA LEU A 346 19.03 6.30 -0.34
C LEU A 346 17.93 5.66 -1.19
N VAL A 347 17.21 4.67 -0.66
CA VAL A 347 16.06 4.06 -1.37
C VAL A 347 14.98 5.10 -1.63
N LEU A 348 14.58 5.86 -0.62
CA LEU A 348 13.55 6.90 -0.77
C LEU A 348 14.00 8.03 -1.70
N SER A 349 15.24 8.51 -1.53
CA SER A 349 15.82 9.56 -2.37
C SER A 349 15.89 9.12 -3.83
N TYR A 350 16.28 7.87 -4.07
CA TYR A 350 16.33 7.31 -5.41
C TYR A 350 14.96 7.30 -6.09
N LEU A 351 13.89 6.91 -5.40
CA LEU A 351 12.53 6.94 -5.95
C LEU A 351 12.10 8.36 -6.34
N LEU A 352 12.44 9.36 -5.51
CA LEU A 352 12.18 10.78 -5.81
C LEU A 352 12.98 11.27 -7.03
N VAL A 353 14.24 10.88 -7.14
CA VAL A 353 15.09 11.22 -8.30
C VAL A 353 14.55 10.59 -9.57
N VAL A 354 14.19 9.31 -9.56
CA VAL A 354 13.60 8.64 -10.75
C VAL A 354 12.26 9.26 -11.14
N TRP A 355 11.44 9.66 -10.17
CA TRP A 355 10.23 10.41 -10.42
C TRP A 355 10.53 11.76 -11.08
N ARG A 356 11.45 12.56 -10.52
CA ARG A 356 11.78 13.90 -11.00
C ARG A 356 12.41 13.91 -12.40
N LEU A 357 13.24 12.91 -12.70
CA LEU A 357 13.89 12.71 -13.99
C LEU A 357 13.09 11.82 -14.95
N GLY A 358 11.93 11.32 -14.51
CA GLY A 358 11.03 10.52 -15.33
C GLY A 358 10.39 11.35 -16.45
N PRO A 359 10.04 10.75 -17.60
CA PRO A 359 9.32 11.46 -18.64
C PRO A 359 7.93 11.86 -18.12
N ASP A 360 7.43 13.03 -18.54
CA ASP A 360 6.08 13.46 -18.18
C ASP A 360 5.04 12.41 -18.62
N GLY A 361 4.21 11.99 -17.67
CA GLY A 361 3.21 10.98 -17.95
C GLY A 361 2.58 10.42 -16.69
N SER A 362 1.44 9.76 -16.87
CA SER A 362 0.63 9.28 -15.75
C SER A 362 1.29 8.20 -14.90
N ALA A 363 2.17 7.42 -15.50
CA ALA A 363 2.95 6.42 -14.79
C ALA A 363 3.98 7.10 -13.86
N THR A 364 4.59 8.19 -14.33
CA THR A 364 5.52 9.01 -13.56
C THR A 364 4.79 9.74 -12.45
N ASP A 365 3.58 10.25 -12.70
CA ASP A 365 2.72 10.84 -11.65
C ASP A 365 2.35 9.80 -10.57
N LEU A 366 2.00 8.56 -10.98
CA LEU A 366 1.74 7.47 -10.05
C LEU A 366 2.99 7.13 -9.22
N LEU A 367 4.17 7.02 -9.84
CA LEU A 367 5.43 6.78 -9.13
C LEU A 367 5.73 7.90 -8.13
N GLY A 368 5.56 9.16 -8.53
CA GLY A 368 5.75 10.30 -7.65
C GLY A 368 4.81 10.31 -6.45
N GLY A 369 3.53 9.98 -6.70
CA GLY A 369 2.55 9.78 -5.63
C GLY A 369 2.97 8.73 -4.62
N LEU A 370 3.39 7.56 -5.11
CA LEU A 370 3.86 6.47 -4.25
C LEU A 370 5.15 6.86 -3.51
N ALA A 371 6.12 7.50 -4.17
CA ALA A 371 7.37 7.93 -3.53
C ALA A 371 7.13 8.95 -2.40
N LEU A 372 6.28 9.95 -2.64
CA LEU A 372 5.88 10.93 -1.61
C LEU A 372 5.08 10.28 -0.48
N LEU A 373 4.19 9.35 -0.80
CA LEU A 373 3.42 8.62 0.20
C LEU A 373 4.34 7.78 1.07
N LEU A 374 5.30 7.07 0.51
CA LEU A 374 6.28 6.30 1.27
C LEU A 374 7.13 7.20 2.16
N LEU A 375 7.66 8.30 1.64
CA LEU A 375 8.44 9.25 2.43
C LEU A 375 7.66 9.76 3.65
N GLY A 376 6.40 10.17 3.46
CA GLY A 376 5.57 10.65 4.57
C GLY A 376 5.12 9.53 5.50
N ALA A 377 4.78 8.36 4.96
CA ALA A 377 4.38 7.20 5.74
C ALA A 377 5.52 6.66 6.62
N SER A 378 6.77 6.75 6.15
CA SER A 378 7.99 6.42 6.90
C SER A 378 8.12 7.16 8.23
N MET A 379 7.41 8.28 8.42
CA MET A 379 7.39 8.99 9.71
C MET A 379 6.47 8.34 10.76
N GLY A 380 5.52 7.50 10.33
CA GLY A 380 4.52 6.87 11.20
C GLY A 380 4.48 5.34 11.17
N LEU A 381 5.15 4.72 10.19
CA LEU A 381 5.42 3.27 10.14
C LEU A 381 6.63 3.00 9.24
N PRO A 382 7.28 1.84 9.33
CA PRO A 382 8.34 1.47 8.39
C PRO A 382 7.81 1.10 6.99
N ALA A 383 7.45 2.10 6.18
CA ALA A 383 6.66 1.91 4.96
C ALA A 383 7.29 0.99 3.88
N LEU A 384 8.61 0.78 3.88
CA LEU A 384 9.32 -0.08 2.91
C LEU A 384 9.34 -1.56 3.29
N THR A 385 9.10 -1.87 4.55
CA THR A 385 9.24 -3.20 5.21
C THR A 385 7.95 -3.59 5.97
N ALA A 386 6.97 -2.68 6.02
CA ALA A 386 5.67 -2.89 6.65
C ALA A 386 4.87 -4.04 6.03
N ASN A 387 4.92 -5.20 6.68
CA ASN A 387 4.05 -6.37 6.53
C ASN A 387 3.46 -6.53 5.11
N ARG A 388 2.12 -6.50 4.93
CA ARG A 388 1.46 -6.83 3.66
C ARG A 388 1.57 -5.73 2.63
N VAL A 389 1.51 -4.50 3.13
CA VAL A 389 1.42 -3.30 2.28
C VAL A 389 2.74 -3.03 1.57
N ALA A 390 3.87 -3.35 2.20
CA ALA A 390 5.19 -3.28 1.55
C ALA A 390 5.25 -4.16 0.28
N THR A 391 4.68 -5.38 0.31
CA THR A 391 4.61 -6.23 -0.88
C THR A 391 3.86 -5.55 -2.02
N ILE A 392 2.70 -4.95 -1.74
CA ILE A 392 1.87 -4.25 -2.74
C ILE A 392 2.62 -3.04 -3.31
N VAL A 393 3.25 -2.25 -2.43
CA VAL A 393 4.10 -1.10 -2.79
C VAL A 393 5.20 -1.54 -3.74
N TRP A 394 5.97 -2.56 -3.37
CA TRP A 394 7.10 -3.04 -4.16
C TRP A 394 6.66 -3.66 -5.47
N ILE A 395 5.50 -4.33 -5.54
CA ILE A 395 4.92 -4.78 -6.81
C ILE A 395 4.66 -3.59 -7.74
N LEU A 396 3.97 -2.56 -7.25
CA LEU A 396 3.66 -1.36 -8.05
C LEU A 396 4.92 -0.62 -8.50
N ILE A 397 5.85 -0.37 -7.59
CA ILE A 397 7.12 0.32 -7.88
C ILE A 397 7.95 -0.49 -8.86
N ALA A 398 8.12 -1.79 -8.65
CA ALA A 398 8.90 -2.63 -9.55
C ALA A 398 8.33 -2.65 -10.96
N LEU A 399 7.00 -2.75 -11.13
CA LEU A 399 6.36 -2.65 -12.45
C LEU A 399 6.58 -1.28 -13.10
N LEU A 400 6.51 -0.19 -12.33
CA LEU A 400 6.72 1.17 -12.85
C LEU A 400 8.17 1.38 -13.29
N LEU A 401 9.14 0.91 -12.51
CA LEU A 401 10.57 1.00 -12.80
C LEU A 401 11.01 0.04 -13.92
N ALA A 402 10.30 -1.07 -14.11
CA ALA A 402 10.56 -2.04 -15.17
C ALA A 402 10.17 -1.52 -16.57
N ARG A 403 9.34 -0.48 -16.67
CA ARG A 403 8.84 0.01 -17.96
C ARG A 403 9.96 0.61 -18.81
N PRO A 404 10.06 0.23 -20.10
CA PRO A 404 10.93 0.91 -21.04
C PRO A 404 10.58 2.39 -21.08
N GLN A 405 11.60 3.25 -20.97
CA GLN A 405 11.41 4.65 -21.28
C GLN A 405 11.16 4.76 -22.77
N VAL A 406 9.96 5.20 -23.14
CA VAL A 406 9.73 5.71 -24.49
C VAL A 406 10.59 6.98 -24.58
N ARG A 407 11.79 6.87 -25.15
CA ARG A 407 12.61 8.04 -25.48
C ARG A 407 11.76 8.85 -26.45
N SER A 408 11.19 9.95 -25.98
CA SER A 408 10.43 10.88 -26.82
C SER A 408 11.28 11.18 -28.05
N GLY A 409 10.83 10.71 -29.21
CA GLY A 409 11.59 10.69 -30.47
C GLY A 409 11.89 12.06 -31.07
N ALA A 410 11.93 13.12 -30.25
CA ALA A 410 12.29 14.48 -30.65
C ALA A 410 13.68 14.54 -31.31
N ALA A 411 14.59 13.63 -30.97
CA ALA A 411 15.88 13.51 -31.65
C ALA A 411 15.77 12.91 -33.07
N HIS A 412 14.81 12.01 -33.31
CA HIS A 412 14.67 11.37 -34.63
C HIS A 412 13.86 12.22 -35.62
N GLN A 413 12.90 13.03 -35.14
CA GLN A 413 12.21 14.01 -35.99
C GLN A 413 13.08 15.19 -36.42
N ARG A 414 14.19 15.48 -35.72
CA ARG A 414 15.14 16.52 -36.16
C ARG A 414 16.07 16.06 -37.29
N MET A 415 16.26 14.75 -37.47
CA MET A 415 17.20 14.21 -38.45
C MET A 415 16.55 13.82 -39.78
N THR A 416 15.22 13.67 -39.82
CA THR A 416 14.47 13.41 -41.05
C THR A 416 13.80 14.65 -41.64
N ARG A 417 14.07 15.86 -41.12
CA ARG A 417 13.72 17.09 -41.84
C ARG A 417 14.66 17.13 -43.06
N PRO A 418 14.16 16.86 -44.28
CA PRO A 418 15.00 16.91 -45.46
C PRO A 418 15.53 18.34 -45.55
N ALA A 419 16.80 18.51 -45.88
CA ALA A 419 17.37 19.78 -46.29
C ALA A 419 16.76 20.19 -47.65
N ASN A 420 15.45 20.40 -47.71
CA ASN A 420 14.79 21.08 -48.81
C ASN A 420 14.96 22.57 -48.56
N GLY A 421 16.02 23.16 -49.10
CA GLY A 421 16.32 24.55 -48.79
C GLY A 421 17.41 25.30 -49.58
N SER A 422 17.89 24.80 -50.71
CA SER A 422 18.55 25.62 -51.73
C SER A 422 18.20 25.02 -53.09
N SER A 423 17.70 25.70 -54.11
CA SER A 423 17.43 27.12 -54.35
C SER A 423 16.66 27.17 -55.67
N ALA A 424 15.44 27.71 -55.68
CA ALA A 424 14.79 28.15 -56.90
C ALA A 424 13.88 29.33 -56.57
N ARG A 425 14.46 30.53 -56.68
CA ARG A 425 13.72 31.80 -56.70
C ARG A 425 12.93 31.87 -58.00
N GLY A 426 11.64 32.08 -57.89
CA GLY A 426 10.78 32.56 -58.98
C GLY A 426 9.87 33.66 -58.45
N PRO A 427 9.91 34.89 -58.99
CA PRO A 427 9.00 35.95 -58.61
C PRO A 427 7.84 36.06 -59.60
N SER A 428 6.60 35.86 -59.14
CA SER A 428 5.37 36.44 -59.71
C SER A 428 4.17 35.86 -58.95
N ALA A 429 3.47 36.62 -58.11
CA ALA A 429 2.41 37.57 -58.43
C ALA A 429 1.00 36.95 -58.32
N ARG A 430 0.09 37.77 -57.77
CA ARG A 430 -1.39 37.66 -57.68
C ARG A 430 -1.90 36.82 -56.50
N ALA A 431 -2.42 37.44 -55.44
CA ALA A 431 -3.68 38.21 -55.37
C ALA A 431 -4.86 37.38 -55.88
N GLY A 432 -5.62 36.82 -54.94
CA GLY A 432 -6.82 36.04 -55.22
C GLY A 432 -7.51 35.61 -53.93
N LEU A 433 -8.48 36.43 -53.52
CA LEU A 433 -9.57 36.06 -52.61
C LEU A 433 -10.01 34.61 -52.82
N ARG A 434 -10.13 33.84 -51.73
CA ARG A 434 -11.16 32.81 -51.64
C ARG A 434 -11.52 32.50 -50.19
N ILE A 435 -12.59 33.16 -49.76
CA ILE A 435 -13.52 32.67 -48.75
C ILE A 435 -14.05 31.33 -49.26
N GLN A 436 -13.77 30.23 -48.56
CA GLN A 436 -14.58 29.02 -48.65
C GLN A 436 -14.43 28.17 -47.37
N ALA A 437 -15.53 28.17 -46.60
CA ALA A 437 -16.06 27.08 -45.81
C ALA A 437 -15.12 25.94 -45.43
N TRP A 438 -14.75 25.89 -44.14
CA TRP A 438 -14.31 24.67 -43.48
C TRP A 438 -15.31 24.27 -42.40
N ALA A 439 -16.43 23.71 -42.88
CA ALA A 439 -17.28 22.84 -42.11
C ALA A 439 -16.88 21.39 -42.46
N ARG A 440 -16.83 20.54 -41.42
CA ARG A 440 -16.68 19.06 -41.44
C ARG A 440 -15.25 18.51 -41.55
N ALA A 441 -14.73 18.12 -40.38
CA ALA A 441 -13.98 16.88 -40.14
C ALA A 441 -13.90 16.72 -38.61
N SER A 442 -14.14 15.61 -37.94
CA SER A 442 -14.52 14.25 -38.31
C SER A 442 -14.83 13.58 -36.97
N THR A 443 -16.08 13.21 -36.73
CA THR A 443 -16.52 12.35 -35.62
C THR A 443 -15.94 10.95 -35.83
N PRO A 444 -15.27 10.35 -34.83
CA PRO A 444 -14.88 8.94 -34.93
C PRO A 444 -16.12 8.04 -34.84
N SER A 445 -16.26 7.18 -35.84
CA SER A 445 -17.24 6.09 -35.91
C SER A 445 -17.28 5.30 -34.61
N ARG A 446 -18.48 5.20 -34.03
CA ARG A 446 -18.84 4.19 -33.02
C ARG A 446 -19.18 2.91 -33.77
N ASP A 447 -18.18 2.06 -33.96
CA ASP A 447 -18.44 0.69 -34.37
C ASP A 447 -19.07 -0.10 -33.22
N THR A 448 -20.18 -0.69 -33.58
CA THR A 448 -21.20 -1.34 -32.80
C THR A 448 -20.76 -2.77 -32.51
N LEU A 449 -20.33 -3.04 -31.28
CA LEU A 449 -20.26 -4.41 -30.76
C LEU A 449 -21.68 -4.91 -30.49
N LYS A 450 -22.23 -5.64 -31.47
CA LYS A 450 -23.41 -6.47 -31.33
C LYS A 450 -23.13 -7.57 -30.29
N PHE A 451 -23.82 -7.52 -29.15
CA PHE A 451 -23.93 -8.67 -28.24
C PHE A 451 -25.00 -9.63 -28.78
N PRO A 452 -24.73 -10.95 -28.84
CA PRO A 452 -25.78 -11.92 -29.13
C PRO A 452 -26.68 -12.10 -27.90
N ARG A 453 -28.00 -11.90 -28.12
CA ARG A 453 -29.07 -12.36 -27.24
C ARG A 453 -28.98 -13.88 -27.08
N ARG A 454 -28.86 -14.37 -25.85
CA ARG A 454 -29.20 -15.76 -25.51
C ARG A 454 -30.57 -15.79 -24.87
N THR A 455 -31.52 -16.36 -25.60
CA THR A 455 -32.80 -16.88 -25.13
C THR A 455 -32.61 -18.34 -24.72
N ALA A 456 -33.02 -18.72 -23.51
CA ALA A 456 -33.68 -20.00 -23.22
C ALA A 456 -34.12 -20.03 -21.76
N SER A 457 -35.32 -20.58 -21.58
CA SER A 457 -36.22 -20.46 -20.42
C SER A 457 -36.13 -21.71 -19.52
N PRO A 458 -37.09 -22.00 -18.60
CA PRO A 458 -36.81 -22.59 -17.29
C PRO A 458 -37.12 -24.08 -17.19
N THR A 459 -36.63 -24.74 -16.13
CA THR A 459 -37.22 -25.98 -15.60
C THR A 459 -36.98 -26.12 -14.11
N ALA A 460 -38.03 -26.55 -13.43
CA ALA A 460 -38.14 -26.81 -12.00
C ALA A 460 -37.97 -28.32 -11.69
N SER A 461 -37.54 -28.65 -10.46
CA SER A 461 -37.95 -29.84 -9.68
C SER A 461 -37.20 -29.82 -8.34
N ARG A 462 -37.86 -29.62 -7.19
CA ARG A 462 -38.39 -30.66 -6.27
C ARG A 462 -37.43 -31.83 -6.00
N GLY A 463 -37.00 -31.95 -4.74
CA GLY A 463 -36.38 -33.13 -4.16
C GLY A 463 -36.36 -33.01 -2.64
N SER A 464 -37.06 -33.94 -1.98
CA SER A 464 -37.44 -33.99 -0.56
C SER A 464 -36.51 -34.86 0.29
N ALA A 465 -36.53 -34.57 1.60
CA ALA A 465 -36.45 -35.50 2.74
C ALA A 465 -35.16 -36.30 3.02
N SER A 466 -34.65 -36.17 4.25
CA SER A 466 -34.56 -37.24 5.28
C SER A 466 -33.47 -36.88 6.32
N THR A 467 -33.87 -36.72 7.59
CA THR A 467 -33.62 -37.61 8.76
C THR A 467 -32.45 -37.18 9.66
N LEU A 468 -32.82 -36.78 10.89
CA LEU A 468 -32.14 -36.86 12.19
C LEU A 468 -31.51 -38.26 12.46
N PRO A 469 -30.80 -38.55 13.58
CA PRO A 469 -30.61 -37.79 14.83
C PRO A 469 -29.17 -37.80 15.41
N SER A 470 -28.93 -37.02 16.46
CA SER A 470 -28.41 -37.48 17.77
C SER A 470 -27.96 -36.29 18.62
N GLN A 471 -28.74 -36.04 19.66
CA GLN A 471 -28.31 -35.33 20.85
C GLN A 471 -27.49 -36.31 21.68
N ASP A 472 -26.27 -35.95 22.05
CA ASP A 472 -25.61 -36.57 23.20
C ASP A 472 -24.83 -35.55 24.04
N ARG A 473 -25.17 -35.63 25.33
CA ARG A 473 -24.53 -35.15 26.56
C ARG A 473 -23.05 -34.76 26.48
N ILE A 474 -22.74 -33.55 26.98
CA ILE A 474 -21.58 -33.26 27.84
C ILE A 474 -22.06 -32.19 28.83
N ALA A 475 -22.50 -32.57 30.03
CA ALA A 475 -21.69 -32.73 31.25
C ALA A 475 -21.22 -31.38 31.83
N ASP A 476 -22.07 -30.94 32.74
CA ASP A 476 -21.91 -29.97 33.82
C ASP A 476 -20.64 -30.25 34.65
N THR A 477 -19.69 -29.31 34.67
CA THR A 477 -18.67 -29.22 35.73
C THR A 477 -18.45 -27.75 36.07
N GLY A 478 -18.76 -27.41 37.32
CA GLY A 478 -18.82 -26.05 37.83
C GLY A 478 -17.47 -25.34 38.02
N PRO A 479 -17.51 -24.09 38.53
CA PRO A 479 -16.37 -23.19 38.58
C PRO A 479 -15.55 -23.41 39.86
N LYS A 480 -14.24 -23.62 39.71
CA LYS A 480 -13.26 -23.44 40.78
C LYS A 480 -12.08 -22.62 40.24
N LEU A 481 -11.58 -21.72 41.09
CA LEU A 481 -10.43 -20.82 40.94
C LEU A 481 -10.71 -19.41 40.40
N ALA A 482 -11.45 -18.64 41.21
CA ALA A 482 -11.25 -17.19 41.31
C ALA A 482 -10.74 -16.88 42.73
N ARG A 483 -9.42 -16.66 42.89
CA ARG A 483 -8.73 -15.92 43.97
C ARG A 483 -7.24 -16.25 43.97
N ALA A 484 -6.46 -15.45 43.23
CA ALA A 484 -5.07 -15.10 43.54
C ALA A 484 -4.54 -14.25 42.39
N ASN A 485 -4.56 -12.92 42.54
CA ASN A 485 -3.62 -11.93 41.98
C ASN A 485 -4.24 -10.53 42.00
N GLN A 486 -4.64 -10.09 43.20
CA GLN A 486 -4.99 -8.70 43.49
C GLN A 486 -4.12 -8.18 44.64
N THR A 487 -2.81 -8.41 44.57
CA THR A 487 -1.85 -7.77 45.49
C THR A 487 -0.47 -7.71 44.86
N ARG A 488 -0.27 -6.79 43.92
CA ARG A 488 1.03 -6.18 43.56
C ARG A 488 0.79 -5.26 42.37
N LEU A 489 0.55 -3.99 42.67
CA LEU A 489 0.84 -2.82 41.83
C LEU A 489 0.53 -1.58 42.69
N ARG A 490 1.38 -1.41 43.70
CA ARG A 490 1.69 -0.12 44.31
C ARG A 490 3.21 -0.07 44.28
N ILE A 491 3.75 1.01 43.72
CA ILE A 491 5.18 1.29 43.49
C ILE A 491 5.67 0.59 42.21
N GLU A 492 5.53 1.28 41.07
CA GLU A 492 6.62 1.98 40.34
C GLU A 492 5.99 2.84 39.23
#